data_AF-A0A958AQ42-F1
#
_entry.id   AF-A0A958AQ42-F1
#
_cell.length_a   1.000
_cell.length_b   1.000
_cell.length_c   1.000
_cell.angle_alpha   90.00
_cell.angle_beta   90.00
_cell.angle_gamma   90.00
#
_symmetry.space_group_name_H-M   'P 1'
#
loop_
_entity.id
_entity.type
_entity.pdbx_description
1 polymer ?
#
loop_
_entity_poly.entity_id
_entity_poly.type
_entity_poly.pdbx_seq_one_letter_code
_entity_poly.pdbx_strand_id
1 'polypeptide(L)'
;MSIVVPVTFIKQEFHPFSRDNKSLFVATIFIIASILTACGSPPTPEEQIRQFIFTNQPSTPEEFVRWANRNLTDYSTRQVYKAIYNEGERQAELGHANAVGVLSHAALAWSEAKNLRYNPAEWTEIQQLAIRNLREGPAGELKLWPTD
;
A
#
# COMPACT_ATOMS: atom_id res chain seq x y z
N MET A 1 -39.53 -6.86 45.88
CA MET A 1 -39.40 -5.40 45.65
C MET A 1 -38.21 -5.21 44.72
N SER A 2 -38.47 -4.97 43.44
CA SER A 2 -37.44 -4.84 42.40
C SER A 2 -37.51 -3.44 41.81
N ILE A 3 -36.41 -2.71 41.88
CA ILE A 3 -36.26 -1.37 41.32
C ILE A 3 -35.93 -1.52 39.84
N VAL A 4 -36.84 -1.05 38.98
CA VAL A 4 -36.68 -0.99 37.52
C VAL A 4 -36.08 0.36 37.17
N VAL A 5 -34.90 0.37 36.53
CA VAL A 5 -34.27 1.58 35.99
C VAL A 5 -34.72 1.75 34.54
N PRO A 6 -35.28 2.89 34.12
CA PRO A 6 -35.70 3.10 32.74
C PRO A 6 -34.52 3.43 31.83
N VAL A 7 -34.34 2.63 30.78
CA VAL A 7 -33.46 2.92 29.64
C VAL A 7 -34.23 3.83 28.68
N THR A 8 -33.80 5.08 28.55
CA THR A 8 -34.40 6.05 27.63
C THR A 8 -33.94 5.76 26.20
N PHE A 9 -34.84 5.23 25.39
CA PHE A 9 -34.72 5.14 23.93
C PHE A 9 -34.78 6.56 23.33
N ILE A 10 -33.67 7.07 22.79
CA ILE A 10 -33.72 8.28 21.96
C ILE A 10 -34.04 7.86 20.53
N LYS A 11 -35.21 8.31 20.08
CA LYS A 11 -35.80 8.06 18.76
C LYS A 11 -35.07 8.92 17.71
N GLN A 12 -34.68 8.25 16.63
CA GLN A 12 -34.06 8.80 15.43
C GLN A 12 -34.99 9.85 14.77
N GLU A 13 -34.52 11.07 14.56
CA GLU A 13 -35.14 12.02 13.61
C GLU A 13 -34.32 12.01 12.32
N PHE A 14 -34.82 11.29 11.31
CA PHE A 14 -34.41 11.44 9.92
C PHE A 14 -35.17 12.64 9.33
N HIS A 15 -34.47 13.76 9.10
CA HIS A 15 -34.99 14.85 8.27
C HIS A 15 -34.59 14.60 6.80
N PRO A 16 -35.53 14.61 5.85
CA PRO A 16 -35.25 14.38 4.44
C PRO A 16 -34.56 15.59 3.79
N PHE A 17 -33.66 15.28 2.84
CA PHE A 17 -32.91 16.18 1.97
C PHE A 17 -33.57 17.53 1.68
N SER A 18 -32.97 18.61 2.20
CA SER A 18 -33.13 19.95 1.63
C SER A 18 -32.07 20.16 0.54
N ARG A 19 -32.57 20.20 -0.69
CA ARG A 19 -31.94 20.76 -1.89
C ARG A 19 -31.55 22.20 -1.56
N ASP A 20 -30.26 22.51 -1.58
CA ASP A 20 -29.64 23.86 -1.66
C ASP A 20 -28.48 23.97 -0.67
N ASN A 21 -27.34 23.34 -1.00
CA ASN A 21 -25.99 23.69 -0.50
C ASN A 21 -24.92 22.83 -1.20
N LYS A 22 -25.03 22.69 -2.52
CA LYS A 22 -24.12 21.88 -3.34
C LYS A 22 -22.81 22.58 -3.73
N SER A 23 -22.52 23.77 -3.19
CA SER A 23 -21.42 24.62 -3.68
C SER A 23 -20.30 24.92 -2.68
N LEU A 24 -20.30 24.32 -1.48
CA LEU A 24 -19.31 24.68 -0.45
C LEU A 24 -18.60 23.50 0.25
N PHE A 25 -18.75 22.27 -0.25
CA PHE A 25 -18.06 21.08 0.29
C PHE A 25 -17.12 20.37 -0.70
N VAL A 26 -16.92 20.95 -1.90
CA VAL A 26 -16.04 20.38 -2.93
C VAL A 26 -14.66 21.06 -2.96
N ALA A 27 -14.46 22.16 -2.23
CA ALA A 27 -13.25 22.98 -2.34
C ALA A 27 -12.13 22.67 -1.32
N THR A 28 -12.29 21.71 -0.42
CA THR A 28 -11.32 21.52 0.70
C THR A 28 -10.60 20.16 0.71
N ILE A 29 -10.90 19.24 -0.21
CA ILE A 29 -10.13 17.99 -0.39
C ILE A 29 -9.20 18.05 -1.62
N PHE A 30 -9.24 19.14 -2.39
CA PHE A 30 -8.32 19.37 -3.52
C PHE A 30 -7.07 20.21 -3.19
N ILE A 31 -6.87 20.63 -1.94
CA ILE A 31 -5.76 21.55 -1.57
C ILE A 31 -4.53 20.82 -0.99
N ILE A 32 -4.59 19.52 -0.68
CA ILE A 32 -3.37 18.71 -0.42
C ILE A 32 -2.75 18.21 -1.73
N ALA A 33 -3.45 18.33 -2.87
CA ALA A 33 -2.92 17.99 -4.19
C ALA A 33 -2.07 19.10 -4.83
N SER A 34 -1.97 20.28 -4.19
CA SER A 34 -1.34 21.48 -4.78
C SER A 34 -0.20 22.09 -3.95
N ILE A 35 0.24 21.42 -2.87
CA ILE A 35 1.45 21.80 -2.14
C ILE A 35 2.49 20.71 -2.37
N LEU A 36 3.08 20.73 -3.56
CA LEU A 36 4.47 20.36 -3.89
C LEU A 36 4.60 20.25 -5.41
N THR A 37 4.35 21.36 -6.11
CA THR A 37 5.05 21.65 -7.37
C THR A 37 6.51 21.99 -7.01
N ALA A 38 7.22 21.05 -6.38
CA ALA A 38 8.66 21.01 -6.51
C ALA A 38 8.92 20.56 -7.95
N CYS A 39 9.86 21.18 -8.64
CA CYS A 39 10.55 20.53 -9.76
C CYS A 39 11.26 19.27 -9.22
N GLY A 40 10.48 18.24 -8.90
CA GLY A 40 10.95 16.90 -8.58
C GLY A 40 10.98 16.13 -9.87
N SER A 41 12.05 15.38 -10.09
CA SER A 41 12.08 14.35 -11.11
C SER A 41 10.81 13.49 -11.01
N PRO A 42 10.25 13.00 -12.13
CA PRO A 42 9.13 12.08 -12.07
C PRO A 42 9.47 10.90 -11.15
N PRO A 43 8.51 10.41 -10.35
CA PRO A 43 8.77 9.37 -9.38
C PRO A 43 9.25 8.11 -10.09
N THR A 44 10.34 7.55 -9.56
CA THR A 44 10.92 6.29 -10.02
C THR A 44 9.90 5.14 -9.93
N PRO A 45 10.06 4.07 -10.72
CA PRO A 45 9.14 2.94 -10.64
C PRO A 45 9.15 2.31 -9.24
N GLU A 46 10.30 2.30 -8.54
CA GLU A 46 10.42 1.86 -7.14
C GLU A 46 9.53 2.69 -6.19
N GLU A 47 9.56 4.02 -6.31
CA GLU A 47 8.72 4.92 -5.50
C GLU A 47 7.23 4.72 -5.79
N GLN A 48 6.87 4.55 -7.07
CA GLN A 48 5.48 4.30 -7.45
C GLN A 48 4.98 2.95 -6.91
N ILE A 49 5.80 1.89 -7.00
CA ILE A 49 5.48 0.56 -6.46
C ILE A 49 5.33 0.62 -4.93
N ARG A 50 6.27 1.28 -4.24
CA ARG A 50 6.21 1.48 -2.80
C ARG A 50 4.92 2.19 -2.39
N GLN A 51 4.56 3.28 -3.07
CA GLN A 51 3.34 4.01 -2.79
C GLN A 51 2.10 3.16 -3.04
N PHE A 52 2.07 2.41 -4.14
CA PHE A 52 0.95 1.51 -4.43
C PHE A 52 0.76 0.46 -3.34
N ILE A 53 1.83 -0.23 -2.93
CA ILE A 53 1.76 -1.28 -1.91
C ILE A 53 1.35 -0.69 -0.56
N PHE A 54 1.87 0.49 -0.20
CA PHE A 54 1.47 1.17 1.03
C PHE A 54 -0.01 1.57 1.03
N THR A 55 -0.49 2.19 -0.04
CA THR A 55 -1.85 2.72 -0.12
C THR A 55 -2.90 1.62 -0.27
N ASN A 56 -2.60 0.58 -1.05
CA ASN A 56 -3.62 -0.40 -1.45
C ASN A 56 -3.53 -1.71 -0.67
N GLN A 57 -2.38 -2.02 -0.05
CA GLN A 57 -2.10 -3.31 0.60
C GLN A 57 -2.70 -4.47 -0.20
N PRO A 58 -2.30 -4.62 -1.48
CA PRO A 58 -3.01 -5.47 -2.43
C PRO A 58 -3.12 -6.90 -1.88
N SER A 59 -4.35 -7.39 -1.85
CA SER A 59 -4.67 -8.71 -1.29
C SER A 59 -4.49 -9.82 -2.33
N THR A 60 -4.40 -9.44 -3.61
CA THR A 60 -4.24 -10.38 -4.73
C THR A 60 -3.12 -9.97 -5.69
N PRO A 61 -2.39 -10.94 -6.28
CA PRO A 61 -1.33 -10.63 -7.24
C PRO A 61 -1.82 -9.92 -8.51
N GLU A 62 -3.06 -10.16 -8.93
CA GLU A 62 -3.65 -9.58 -10.15
C GLU A 62 -3.91 -8.07 -10.01
N GLU A 63 -4.17 -7.58 -8.79
CA GLU A 63 -4.32 -6.16 -8.53
C GLU A 63 -3.06 -5.39 -8.90
N PHE A 64 -1.90 -5.91 -8.52
CA PHE A 64 -0.61 -5.33 -8.88
C PHE A 64 -0.41 -5.32 -10.39
N VAL A 65 -0.65 -6.45 -11.08
CA VAL A 65 -0.45 -6.54 -12.55
C VAL A 65 -1.33 -5.54 -13.29
N ARG A 66 -2.62 -5.43 -12.91
CA ARG A 66 -3.54 -4.45 -13.51
C ARG A 66 -3.08 -3.02 -13.26
N TRP A 67 -2.63 -2.70 -12.05
CA TRP A 67 -2.13 -1.37 -11.72
C TRP A 67 -0.83 -1.05 -12.50
N ALA A 68 0.15 -1.96 -12.50
CA ALA A 68 1.44 -1.77 -13.16
C ALA A 68 1.29 -1.55 -14.66
N ASN A 69 0.41 -2.31 -15.33
CA ASN A 69 0.11 -2.12 -16.76
C ASN A 69 -0.53 -0.75 -17.08
N ARG A 70 -1.14 -0.06 -16.11
CA ARG A 70 -1.76 1.26 -16.30
C ARG A 70 -0.85 2.41 -15.92
N ASN A 71 0.00 2.23 -14.92
CA ASN A 71 0.75 3.33 -14.29
C ASN A 71 2.25 3.31 -14.63
N LEU A 72 2.79 2.15 -15.01
CA LEU A 72 4.22 1.98 -15.32
C LEU A 72 4.45 1.80 -16.82
N THR A 73 3.61 2.41 -17.66
CA THR A 73 3.64 2.26 -19.13
C THR A 73 4.91 2.81 -19.77
N ASP A 74 5.55 3.78 -19.12
CA ASP A 74 6.77 4.43 -19.61
C ASP A 74 8.03 3.60 -19.33
N TYR A 75 7.90 2.49 -18.59
CA TYR A 75 8.99 1.63 -18.20
C TYR A 75 8.95 0.30 -18.96
N SER A 76 10.11 -0.19 -19.36
CA SER A 76 10.22 -1.53 -19.92
C SER A 76 9.86 -2.60 -18.88
N THR A 77 9.41 -3.75 -19.35
CA THR A 77 9.10 -4.92 -18.50
C THR A 77 10.24 -5.24 -17.51
N ARG A 78 11.49 -5.16 -17.97
CA ARG A 78 12.68 -5.43 -17.16
C ARG A 78 12.91 -4.34 -16.11
N GLN A 79 12.66 -3.07 -16.43
CA GLN A 79 12.75 -1.98 -15.45
C GLN A 79 11.71 -2.14 -14.35
N VAL A 80 10.47 -2.49 -14.71
CA VAL A 80 9.42 -2.75 -13.71
C VAL A 80 9.79 -3.94 -12.83
N TYR A 81 10.22 -5.06 -13.40
CA TYR A 81 10.64 -6.23 -12.62
C TYR A 81 11.82 -5.92 -11.69
N LYS A 82 12.82 -5.20 -12.19
CA LYS A 82 13.96 -4.73 -11.39
C LYS A 82 13.52 -3.81 -10.26
N ALA A 83 12.56 -2.91 -10.50
CA ALA A 83 12.05 -2.01 -9.48
C ALA A 83 11.32 -2.75 -8.35
N ILE A 84 10.52 -3.78 -8.68
CA ILE A 84 9.90 -4.66 -7.68
C ILE A 84 10.97 -5.33 -6.82
N TYR A 85 12.02 -5.84 -7.47
CA TYR A 85 13.13 -6.50 -6.80
C TYR A 85 13.92 -5.56 -5.88
N ASN A 86 14.34 -4.40 -6.40
CA ASN A 86 15.05 -3.36 -5.64
C ASN A 86 14.25 -2.90 -4.42
N GLU A 87 12.94 -2.69 -4.57
CA GLU A 87 12.09 -2.34 -3.43
C GLU A 87 11.98 -3.50 -2.44
N GLY A 88 11.98 -4.76 -2.90
CA GLY A 88 12.07 -5.95 -2.04
C GLY A 88 13.32 -5.97 -1.18
N GLU A 89 14.50 -5.74 -1.77
CA GLU A 89 15.77 -5.64 -1.05
C GLU A 89 15.74 -4.51 -0.03
N ARG A 90 15.28 -3.31 -0.43
CA ARG A 90 15.14 -2.16 0.47
C ARG A 90 14.25 -2.49 1.68
N GLN A 91 13.12 -3.16 1.45
CA GLN A 91 12.21 -3.52 2.54
C GLN A 91 12.80 -4.59 3.45
N ALA A 92 13.63 -5.50 2.92
CA ALA A 92 14.36 -6.46 3.72
C ALA A 92 15.44 -5.80 4.59
N GLU A 93 16.16 -4.81 4.07
CA GLU A 93 17.11 -4.00 4.85
C GLU A 93 16.43 -3.28 6.02
N LEU A 94 15.18 -2.84 5.82
CA LEU A 94 14.37 -2.19 6.86
C LEU A 94 13.72 -3.18 7.84
N GLY A 95 13.76 -4.48 7.56
CA GLY A 95 13.15 -5.52 8.39
C GLY A 95 11.65 -5.70 8.18
N HIS A 96 11.08 -5.29 7.04
CA HIS A 96 9.65 -5.41 6.76
C HIS A 96 9.30 -6.72 6.06
N ALA A 97 9.33 -7.82 6.80
CA ALA A 97 9.06 -9.16 6.28
C ALA A 97 7.71 -9.30 5.54
N ASN A 98 6.66 -8.60 5.98
CA ASN A 98 5.35 -8.62 5.31
C ASN A 98 5.39 -7.91 3.95
N ALA A 99 6.14 -6.81 3.86
CA ALA A 99 6.33 -6.06 2.62
C ALA A 99 7.01 -6.90 1.54
N VAL A 100 8.07 -7.61 1.95
CA VAL A 100 8.81 -8.52 1.07
C VAL A 100 7.91 -9.63 0.56
N GLY A 101 7.04 -10.19 1.42
CA GLY A 101 6.03 -11.16 0.99
C GLY A 101 5.14 -10.62 -0.13
N VAL A 102 4.54 -9.43 0.06
CA VAL A 102 3.69 -8.79 -0.96
C VAL A 102 4.47 -8.52 -2.26
N LEU A 103 5.72 -8.04 -2.15
CA LEU A 103 6.59 -7.78 -3.30
C LEU A 103 6.99 -9.05 -4.04
N SER A 104 7.24 -10.14 -3.33
CA SER A 104 7.53 -11.46 -3.89
C SER A 104 6.33 -11.98 -4.71
N HIS A 105 5.12 -11.84 -4.16
CA HIS A 105 3.88 -12.18 -4.88
C HIS A 105 3.67 -11.30 -6.12
N ALA A 106 3.94 -9.99 -6.02
CA ALA A 106 3.88 -9.07 -7.14
C ALA A 106 4.91 -9.40 -8.24
N ALA A 107 6.13 -9.78 -7.85
CA ALA A 107 7.19 -10.19 -8.77
C ALA A 107 6.85 -11.48 -9.50
N LEU A 108 6.30 -12.47 -8.80
CA LEU A 108 5.82 -13.71 -9.40
C LEU A 108 4.75 -13.40 -10.45
N ALA A 109 3.68 -12.69 -10.09
CA ALA A 109 2.60 -12.39 -11.03
C ALA A 109 3.05 -11.53 -12.22
N TRP A 110 3.94 -10.56 -11.99
CA TRP A 110 4.51 -9.77 -13.09
C TRP A 110 5.36 -10.63 -14.02
N SER A 111 6.16 -11.54 -13.45
CA SER A 111 7.01 -12.43 -14.25
C SER A 111 6.20 -13.39 -15.11
N GLU A 112 5.12 -13.97 -14.58
CA GLU A 112 4.21 -14.84 -15.31
C GLU A 112 3.50 -14.07 -16.43
N ALA A 113 2.96 -12.89 -16.12
CA ALA A 113 2.25 -12.04 -17.09
C ALA A 113 3.14 -11.55 -18.23
N LYS A 114 4.46 -11.55 -18.04
CA LYS A 114 5.43 -10.99 -19.00
C LYS A 114 6.45 -12.01 -19.50
N ASN A 115 6.27 -13.28 -19.17
CA ASN A 115 7.17 -14.39 -19.53
C ASN A 115 8.63 -14.13 -19.13
N LEU A 116 8.84 -13.64 -17.90
CA LEU A 116 10.15 -13.46 -17.29
C LEU A 116 10.46 -14.60 -16.31
N ARG A 117 11.75 -14.82 -16.04
CA ARG A 117 12.18 -15.80 -15.03
C ARG A 117 11.95 -15.24 -13.62
N TYR A 118 11.19 -15.98 -12.82
CA TYR A 118 11.12 -15.82 -11.37
C TYR A 118 12.10 -16.77 -10.68
N ASN A 119 12.73 -16.33 -9.59
CA ASN A 119 13.66 -17.13 -8.80
C ASN A 119 13.18 -17.22 -7.34
N PRO A 120 12.51 -18.31 -6.94
CA PRO A 120 11.97 -18.43 -5.58
C PRO A 120 13.06 -18.47 -4.50
N ALA A 121 14.26 -18.98 -4.82
CA ALA A 121 15.36 -19.05 -3.86
C ALA A 121 15.85 -17.65 -3.46
N GLU A 122 15.99 -16.76 -4.45
CA GLU A 122 16.41 -15.37 -4.26
C GLU A 122 15.40 -14.58 -3.42
N TRP A 123 14.10 -14.73 -3.71
CA TRP A 123 13.05 -14.13 -2.89
C TRP A 123 12.99 -14.70 -1.47
N THR A 124 13.33 -15.99 -1.30
CA THR A 124 13.45 -16.61 0.03
C THR A 124 14.62 -16.00 0.80
N GLU A 125 15.76 -15.74 0.16
CA GLU A 125 16.91 -15.08 0.78
C GLU A 125 16.59 -13.64 1.22
N ILE A 126 15.87 -12.87 0.38
CA ILE A 126 15.38 -11.53 0.72
C ILE A 126 14.42 -11.60 1.92
N GLN A 127 13.49 -12.55 1.93
CA GLN A 127 12.57 -12.74 3.06
C GLN A 127 13.33 -13.07 4.36
N GLN A 128 14.34 -13.93 4.29
CA GLN A 128 15.18 -14.25 5.44
C GLN A 128 16.00 -13.05 5.91
N LEU A 129 16.51 -12.22 4.99
CA LEU A 129 17.17 -10.96 5.34
C LEU A 129 16.21 -10.04 6.10
N ALA A 130 14.97 -9.90 5.63
CA ALA A 130 13.94 -9.12 6.30
C ALA A 130 13.67 -9.62 7.72
N ILE A 131 13.57 -10.94 7.90
CA ILE A 131 13.37 -11.56 9.22
C ILE A 131 14.57 -11.31 10.14
N ARG A 132 15.81 -11.44 9.64
CA ARG A 132 17.02 -11.14 10.43
C ARG A 132 17.11 -9.68 10.85
N ASN A 133 16.63 -8.77 10.00
CA ASN A 133 16.64 -7.33 10.23
C ASN A 133 15.39 -6.84 10.97
N LEU A 134 14.47 -7.73 11.38
CA LEU A 134 13.35 -7.37 12.24
C LEU A 134 13.91 -6.70 13.49
N ARG A 135 13.67 -5.39 13.62
CA ARG A 135 14.06 -4.65 14.81
C ARG A 135 13.21 -5.13 15.97
N GLU A 136 13.84 -5.68 17.01
CA GLU A 136 13.21 -5.96 18.30
C GLU A 136 12.76 -4.63 18.94
N GLY A 137 11.53 -4.19 18.64
CA GLY A 137 10.82 -3.19 19.45
C GLY A 137 10.22 -3.86 20.69
N PRO A 138 9.87 -3.10 21.75
CA PRO A 138 9.71 -3.61 23.13
C PRO A 138 8.57 -4.61 23.39
N ALA A 139 7.94 -5.20 22.37
CA ALA A 139 6.86 -6.16 22.51
C ALA A 139 6.96 -7.40 21.60
N GLY A 140 8.02 -7.58 20.79
CA GLY A 140 8.09 -8.71 19.85
C GLY A 140 7.03 -8.64 18.74
N GLU A 141 6.45 -7.46 18.51
CA GLU A 141 5.48 -7.22 17.45
C GLU A 141 6.19 -7.13 16.09
N LEU A 142 5.65 -7.85 15.10
CA LEU A 142 6.00 -7.68 13.70
C LEU A 142 5.87 -6.20 13.34
N LYS A 143 6.99 -5.55 12.95
CA LYS A 143 6.92 -4.20 12.41
C LYS A 143 6.16 -4.20 11.09
N LEU A 144 4.87 -3.87 11.20
CA LEU A 144 3.99 -3.61 10.07
C LEU A 144 4.37 -2.26 9.48
N TRP A 145 5.31 -2.26 8.53
CA TRP A 145 5.65 -1.09 7.72
C TRP A 145 6.25 0.07 8.57
N PRO A 146 6.89 1.11 8.01
CA PRO A 146 7.19 2.29 8.80
C PRO A 146 5.87 3.00 9.15
N THR A 147 5.60 3.13 10.45
CA THR A 147 4.89 4.27 11.00
C THR A 147 5.94 5.34 11.28
N ASP A 148 6.22 6.15 10.27
CA ASP A 148 7.01 7.39 10.32
C ASP A 148 8.43 7.34 10.92
#